data_AF-A0A101M7K2-F1
#
_entry.id   AF-A0A101M7K2-F1
#
_cell.length_a   1.000
_cell.length_b   1.000
_cell.length_c   1.000
_cell.angle_alpha   90.00
_cell.angle_beta   90.00
_cell.angle_gamma   90.00
#
_symmetry.space_group_name_H-M   'P 1'
#
loop_
_entity.id
_entity.type
_entity.pdbx_description
1 polymer ?
#
loop_
_entity_poly.entity_id
_entity_poly.type
_entity_poly.pdbx_seq_one_letter_code
_entity_poly.pdbx_strand_id
1 'polypeptide(L)'
;MKMAVLDRSQTSFHPCGTARLSKNIQQGVVDPNLKVHGIKNLRMIDASVIPVIPDCRIQNSVYMVGEKGADAIKRDHDDLYK
;
A
#
# COMPACT_ATOMS: atom_id res chain seq x y z
N MET A 1 31.84 7.53 12.86
CA MET A 1 30.44 7.06 12.97
C MET A 1 29.91 6.37 11.71
N LYS A 2 30.16 6.86 10.48
CA LYS A 2 29.63 6.25 9.23
C LYS A 2 29.86 4.74 9.09
N MET A 3 31.07 4.24 9.35
CA MET A 3 31.38 2.81 9.22
C MET A 3 30.60 1.94 10.21
N ALA A 4 30.42 2.40 11.45
CA ALA A 4 29.66 1.66 12.46
C ALA A 4 28.16 1.55 12.12
N VAL A 5 27.60 2.58 11.45
CA VAL A 5 26.20 2.56 11.00
C VAL A 5 26.04 1.56 9.85
N LEU A 6 26.91 1.61 8.83
CA LEU A 6 26.81 0.71 7.69
C LEU A 6 26.97 -0.77 8.08
N ASP A 7 27.91 -1.08 8.98
CA ASP A 7 28.22 -2.45 9.43
C ASP A 7 27.12 -3.08 10.32
N ARG A 8 26.32 -2.25 11.01
CA ARG A 8 25.35 -2.72 12.02
C ARG A 8 23.89 -2.37 11.74
N SER A 9 23.63 -1.62 10.68
CA SER A 9 22.26 -1.28 10.29
C SER A 9 21.45 -2.54 9.95
N GLN A 10 20.16 -2.51 10.27
CA GLN A 10 19.23 -3.57 9.96
C GLN A 10 17.87 -2.97 9.66
N THR A 11 16.97 -3.80 9.13
CA THR A 11 15.57 -3.38 8.95
C THR A 11 14.90 -3.15 10.30
N SER A 12 14.00 -2.19 10.34
CA SER A 12 13.02 -2.05 11.43
C SER A 12 11.73 -2.84 11.17
N PHE A 13 11.73 -3.72 10.15
CA PHE A 13 10.61 -4.55 9.73
C PHE A 13 9.39 -3.77 9.19
N HIS A 14 9.64 -2.66 8.49
CA HIS A 14 8.61 -1.84 7.86
C HIS A 14 8.78 -1.67 6.33
N PRO A 15 8.98 -2.75 5.54
CA PRO A 15 9.05 -2.62 4.09
C PRO A 15 7.68 -2.20 3.52
N CYS A 16 7.68 -1.27 2.55
CA CYS A 16 6.46 -0.79 1.91
C CYS A 16 6.75 -0.13 0.53
N GLY A 17 5.70 0.16 -0.23
CA GLY A 17 5.76 1.05 -1.41
C GLY A 17 6.18 0.42 -2.75
N THR A 18 6.40 -0.89 -2.82
CA THR A 18 6.80 -1.59 -4.06
C THR A 18 5.72 -1.60 -5.16
N ALA A 19 4.46 -1.40 -4.80
CA ALA A 19 3.33 -1.27 -5.72
C ALA A 19 2.48 -0.03 -5.38
N ARG A 20 3.15 1.08 -5.12
CA ARG A 20 2.54 2.30 -4.55
C ARG A 20 1.32 2.80 -5.32
N LEU A 21 0.37 3.35 -4.55
CA LEU A 21 -0.74 4.15 -5.04
C LEU A 21 -0.25 5.36 -5.83
N SER A 22 -0.89 5.63 -6.95
CA SER A 22 -0.53 6.71 -7.86
C SER A 22 -1.73 7.21 -8.67
N LYS A 23 -1.56 8.37 -9.30
CA LYS A 23 -2.57 8.93 -10.21
C LYS A 23 -2.60 8.21 -11.57
N ASN A 24 -1.47 7.63 -11.98
CA ASN A 24 -1.33 6.91 -13.26
C ASN A 24 -0.15 5.91 -13.21
N ILE A 25 -0.03 5.11 -14.28
CA ILE A 25 0.97 4.04 -14.41
C ILE A 25 2.42 4.57 -14.49
N GLN A 26 2.63 5.82 -14.93
CA GLN A 26 3.96 6.43 -14.96
C GLN A 26 4.46 6.81 -13.55
N GLN A 27 3.55 6.98 -12.59
CA GLN A 27 3.90 7.34 -11.21
C GLN A 27 3.93 6.11 -10.28
N GLY A 28 3.15 5.07 -10.52
CA GLY A 28 3.04 3.90 -9.63
C GLY A 28 2.14 2.81 -10.20
N VAL A 29 1.70 1.87 -9.35
CA VAL A 29 1.13 0.59 -9.80
C VAL A 29 -0.39 0.53 -9.64
N VAL A 30 -0.94 1.14 -8.59
CA VAL A 30 -2.39 1.12 -8.31
C VAL A 30 -3.01 2.50 -8.30
N ASP A 31 -4.29 2.59 -8.62
CA ASP A 31 -5.09 3.82 -8.59
C ASP A 31 -5.57 4.17 -7.15
N PRO A 32 -6.28 5.30 -6.94
CA PRO A 32 -6.83 5.67 -5.63
C PRO A 32 -7.86 4.70 -5.02
N ASN A 33 -8.40 3.78 -5.83
CA ASN A 33 -9.29 2.70 -5.42
C ASN A 33 -8.53 1.36 -5.27
N LEU A 34 -7.19 1.41 -5.27
CA LEU A 34 -6.30 0.25 -5.14
C LEU A 34 -6.38 -0.75 -6.30
N LYS A 35 -6.95 -0.35 -7.45
CA LYS A 35 -7.00 -1.18 -8.66
C LYS A 35 -5.69 -1.08 -9.43
N VAL A 36 -5.20 -2.20 -9.94
CA VAL A 36 -3.96 -2.23 -10.73
C VAL A 36 -4.17 -1.52 -12.06
N HIS A 37 -3.32 -0.54 -12.39
CA HIS A 37 -3.45 0.21 -13.64
C HIS A 37 -3.43 -0.73 -14.85
N GLY A 38 -4.44 -0.60 -15.73
CA GLY A 38 -4.55 -1.40 -16.95
C GLY A 38 -5.14 -2.81 -16.78
N ILE A 39 -5.39 -3.28 -15.55
CA ILE A 39 -5.95 -4.61 -15.28
C ILE A 39 -7.32 -4.49 -14.63
N LYS A 40 -8.29 -5.26 -15.13
CA LYS A 40 -9.65 -5.32 -14.57
C LYS A 40 -9.72 -6.36 -13.45
N ASN A 41 -10.58 -6.12 -12.46
CA ASN A 41 -10.89 -7.05 -11.37
C ASN A 41 -9.67 -7.52 -10.54
N LEU A 42 -8.61 -6.69 -10.49
CA LEU A 42 -7.42 -6.96 -9.68
C LEU A 42 -7.09 -5.73 -8.82
N ARG A 43 -6.86 -5.98 -7.53
CA ARG A 43 -6.49 -4.96 -6.52
C ARG A 43 -5.30 -5.45 -5.69
N MET A 44 -4.52 -4.50 -5.16
CA MET A 44 -3.50 -4.77 -4.14
C MET A 44 -3.85 -4.05 -2.85
N ILE A 45 -3.85 -4.75 -1.72
CA ILE A 45 -4.32 -4.23 -0.43
C ILE A 45 -3.39 -4.71 0.68
N ASP A 46 -2.18 -4.15 0.74
CA ASP A 46 -1.16 -4.43 1.76
C ASP A 46 -0.15 -3.27 1.87
N ALA A 47 0.97 -3.45 2.56
CA ALA A 47 2.00 -2.42 2.73
C ALA A 47 2.62 -1.92 1.40
N SER A 48 2.58 -2.71 0.32
CA SER A 48 3.16 -2.34 -0.98
C SER A 48 2.51 -1.10 -1.59
N VAL A 49 1.25 -0.78 -1.24
CA VAL A 49 0.54 0.37 -1.82
C VAL A 49 0.86 1.71 -1.15
N ILE A 50 1.55 1.70 -0.01
CA ILE A 50 1.88 2.90 0.77
C ILE A 50 2.83 3.80 -0.06
N PRO A 51 2.41 5.03 -0.46
CA PRO A 51 3.22 5.87 -1.34
C PRO A 51 4.37 6.60 -0.63
N VAL A 52 4.23 6.85 0.67
CA VAL A 52 5.24 7.46 1.54
C VAL A 52 5.19 6.72 2.88
N ILE A 53 6.33 6.23 3.35
CA ILE A 53 6.40 5.47 4.60
C ILE A 53 5.99 6.37 5.79
N PRO A 54 5.13 5.89 6.70
CA PRO A 54 4.81 6.59 7.95
C PRO A 54 6.04 6.79 8.85
N ASP A 55 6.06 7.86 9.64
CA ASP A 55 7.12 8.19 10.61
C ASP A 55 7.12 7.29 11.87
N CYS A 56 6.54 6.09 11.79
CA CYS A 56 6.38 5.17 12.91
C CYS A 56 6.25 3.70 12.45
N ARG A 57 5.96 2.77 13.38
CA ARG A 57 5.72 1.36 13.04
C ARG A 57 4.46 1.22 12.20
N ILE A 58 4.56 0.59 11.03
CA ILE A 58 3.55 0.72 9.98
C ILE A 58 2.32 -0.20 10.11
N GLN A 59 2.27 -1.09 11.11
CA GLN A 59 1.17 -2.06 11.22
C GLN A 59 -0.22 -1.38 11.22
N ASN A 60 -0.36 -0.23 11.91
CA ASN A 60 -1.61 0.51 11.93
C ASN A 60 -2.00 1.02 10.53
N SER A 61 -1.04 1.55 9.77
CA SER A 61 -1.26 1.97 8.40
C SER A 61 -1.61 0.81 7.47
N VAL A 62 -1.04 -0.38 7.70
CA VAL A 62 -1.40 -1.59 6.94
C VAL A 62 -2.84 -2.00 7.23
N TYR A 63 -3.29 -1.99 8.49
CA TYR A 63 -4.71 -2.21 8.83
C TYR A 63 -5.61 -1.16 8.17
N MET A 64 -5.25 0.13 8.21
CA MET A 64 -6.03 1.18 7.55
C MET A 64 -6.15 0.97 6.03
N VAL A 65 -5.10 0.49 5.36
CA VAL A 65 -5.16 0.10 3.94
C VAL A 65 -6.15 -1.06 3.75
N GLY A 66 -6.10 -2.07 4.63
CA GLY A 66 -7.04 -3.19 4.66
C GLY A 66 -8.51 -2.75 4.76
N GLU A 67 -8.82 -1.92 5.77
CA GLU A 67 -10.17 -1.39 6.01
C GLU A 67 -10.68 -0.59 4.81
N LYS A 68 -9.88 0.36 4.32
CA LYS A 68 -10.24 1.17 3.16
C LYS A 68 -10.39 0.32 1.89
N GLY A 69 -9.56 -0.70 1.73
CA GLY A 69 -9.63 -1.65 0.63
C GLY A 69 -10.91 -2.47 0.66
N ALA A 70 -11.32 -2.94 1.84
CA ALA A 70 -12.57 -3.65 2.04
C ALA A 70 -13.78 -2.77 1.70
N ASP A 71 -13.82 -1.51 2.18
CA ASP A 71 -14.88 -0.56 1.85
C ASP A 71 -14.96 -0.28 0.34
N ALA A 72 -13.81 -0.14 -0.31
CA ALA A 72 -13.75 0.09 -1.75
C ALA A 72 -14.19 -1.14 -2.56
N ILE A 73 -14.05 -2.36 -2.03
CA ILE A 73 -14.62 -3.57 -2.64
C ILE A 73 -16.14 -3.59 -2.42
N LYS A 74 -16.61 -3.40 -1.19
CA LYS A 74 -18.05 -3.41 -0.87
C LYS A 74 -18.83 -2.40 -1.73
N ARG A 75 -18.31 -1.20 -1.91
CA ARG A 75 -18.90 -0.15 -2.76
C ARG A 75 -18.99 -0.51 -4.25
N ASP A 76 -18.08 -1.34 -4.74
CA ASP A 76 -18.14 -1.81 -6.14
C ASP A 76 -19.15 -2.98 -6.31
N HIS A 77 -19.64 -3.55 -5.20
CA HIS A 77 -20.50 -4.73 -5.14
C HIS A 77 -21.79 -4.46 -4.34
N ASP A 78 -22.53 -3.42 -4.74
CA ASP A 78 -23.82 -3.04 -4.15
C ASP A 78 -24.88 -4.16 -4.22
N ASP A 79 -24.71 -5.14 -5.10
CA ASP A 79 -25.55 -6.34 -5.21
C ASP A 79 -25.36 -7.29 -4.03
N LEU A 80 -24.20 -7.26 -3.37
CA LEU A 80 -23.84 -8.15 -2.26
C LEU A 80 -23.88 -7.47 -0.88
N TYR A 81 -23.60 -6.16 -0.81
CA TYR A 81 -23.32 -5.46 0.46
C TYR A 81 -24.27 -4.29 0.77
N LYS A 82 -25.50 -4.31 0.23
CA LYS A 82 -26.55 -3.32 0.53
C LYS A 82 -26.97 -3.28 2.00
#